data_AF-A0A9E3BCR0-F1
#
_entry.id   AF-A0A9E3BCR0-F1
#
_cell.length_a   1.000
_cell.length_b   1.000
_cell.length_c   1.000
_cell.angle_alpha   90.00
_cell.angle_beta   90.00
_cell.angle_gamma   90.00
#
_symmetry.space_group_name_H-M   'P 1'
#
loop_
_entity.id
_entity.type
_entity.pdbx_description
1 polymer ?
#
loop_
_entity_poly.entity_id
_entity_poly.type
_entity_poly.pdbx_seq_one_letter_code
_entity_poly.pdbx_strand_id
1 'polypeptide(L)' 'MRGESKREHAVVIGASIAGLCAARVLSDFYDRVTLFERDELPSAPANRTAVPQGRHVHLLMARGAAEFDALFPGLL' A
#
# COMPACT_ATOMS: atom_id res chain seq x y z
N MET A 1 -24.19 16.58 -14.90
CA MET A 1 -23.09 16.35 -13.94
C MET A 1 -22.08 15.47 -14.66
N ARG A 2 -20.97 16.04 -15.17
CA ARG A 2 -19.97 15.25 -15.92
C ARG A 2 -19.33 14.26 -14.94
N GLY A 3 -19.46 12.96 -15.20
CA GLY A 3 -18.75 11.93 -14.46
C GLY A 3 -17.26 12.20 -14.58
N GLU A 4 -16.58 12.28 -13.45
CA GLU A 4 -15.13 12.40 -13.38
C GLU A 4 -14.53 11.18 -14.11
N SER A 5 -13.83 11.40 -15.21
CA SER A 5 -13.11 10.30 -15.87
C SER A 5 -12.02 9.87 -14.92
N LYS A 6 -12.14 8.67 -14.33
CA LYS A 6 -11.01 8.05 -13.63
C LYS A 6 -9.80 8.09 -14.56
N ARG A 7 -8.64 8.44 -13.99
CA ARG A 7 -7.39 8.40 -14.76
C ARG A 7 -7.07 6.93 -15.05
N GLU A 8 -6.64 6.61 -16.27
CA GLU A 8 -6.59 5.21 -16.72
C GLU A 8 -5.59 4.36 -15.92
N HIS A 9 -4.42 4.90 -15.59
CA HIS A 9 -3.34 4.12 -14.97
C HIS A 9 -2.41 4.94 -14.08
N ALA A 10 -2.08 4.41 -12.91
CA ALA A 10 -1.01 4.90 -12.04
C ALA A 10 0.07 3.83 -11.82
N VAL A 11 1.30 4.28 -11.61
CA VAL A 11 2.43 3.43 -11.24
C VAL A 11 2.98 3.88 -9.89
N VAL A 12 3.15 2.94 -8.96
CA VAL A 12 3.79 3.15 -7.67
C VAL A 12 5.11 2.37 -7.66
N ILE A 13 6.22 3.07 -7.39
CA ILE A 13 7.54 2.47 -7.31
C ILE A 13 7.87 2.22 -5.83
N GLY A 14 8.03 0.95 -5.48
CA GLY A 14 8.25 0.45 -4.13
C GLY A 14 6.98 -0.15 -3.52
N ALA A 15 7.07 -1.38 -3.00
CA ALA A 15 6.00 -2.09 -2.31
C ALA A 15 6.22 -2.16 -0.80
N SER A 16 6.77 -1.08 -0.22
CA SER A 16 6.83 -0.90 1.24
C SER A 16 5.46 -0.55 1.81
N ILE A 17 5.35 -0.40 3.14
CA ILE A 17 4.09 0.05 3.78
C ILE A 17 3.57 1.36 3.18
N ALA A 18 4.46 2.31 2.88
CA ALA A 18 4.10 3.58 2.27
C ALA A 18 3.59 3.40 0.82
N GLY A 19 4.28 2.57 0.03
CA GLY A 19 3.88 2.28 -1.35
C GLY A 19 2.53 1.57 -1.44
N LEU A 20 2.29 0.59 -0.55
CA LEU A 20 1.01 -0.12 -0.46
C LEU A 20 -0.13 0.81 -0.03
N CYS A 21 0.09 1.70 0.94
CA CYS A 21 -0.90 2.72 1.32
C CYS A 21 -1.21 3.67 0.17
N ALA A 22 -0.18 4.17 -0.52
CA ALA A 22 -0.36 5.03 -1.69
C ALA A 22 -1.14 4.31 -2.79
N ALA A 23 -0.80 3.05 -3.09
CA ALA A 23 -1.50 2.25 -4.08
C ALA A 23 -2.98 2.02 -3.73
N ARG A 24 -3.27 1.72 -2.46
CA ARG A 24 -4.64 1.55 -1.97
C ARG A 24 -5.47 2.82 -2.12
N VAL A 25 -4.91 4.00 -1.82
CA VAL A 25 -5.64 5.26 -2.02
C VAL A 25 -5.80 5.55 -3.52
N LEU A 26 -4.75 5.34 -4.33
CA LEU A 26 -4.80 5.55 -5.78
C LEU A 26 -5.85 4.66 -6.47
N SER A 27 -6.11 3.45 -5.98
CA SER A 27 -7.11 2.54 -6.58
C SER A 27 -8.54 3.09 -6.52
N ASP A 28 -8.82 4.06 -5.65
CA ASP A 28 -10.12 4.72 -5.62
C ASP A 28 -10.30 5.68 -6.82
N PHE A 29 -9.20 6.21 -7.37
CA PHE A 29 -9.17 7.26 -8.41
C PHE A 29 -8.71 6.78 -9.79
N TYR A 30 -8.01 5.65 -9.86
CA TYR A 30 -7.46 5.09 -11.10
C TYR A 30 -8.04 3.71 -11.38
N ASP A 31 -8.25 3.38 -12.66
CA ASP A 31 -8.78 2.07 -13.06
C ASP A 31 -7.76 0.94 -12.87
N ARG A 32 -6.47 1.28 -13.01
CA ARG A 32 -5.35 0.36 -12.76
C ARG A 32 -4.29 1.07 -11.92
N VAL A 33 -3.73 0.33 -10.95
CA VAL A 33 -2.51 0.71 -10.24
C VAL A 33 -1.50 -0.43 -10.37
N THR A 34 -0.33 -0.15 -10.95
CA THR A 34 0.77 -1.12 -11.00
C THR A 34 1.79 -0.80 -9.93
N LEU A 35 2.10 -1.76 -9.07
CA LEU A 35 3.23 -1.67 -8.14
C LEU A 35 4.47 -2.27 -8.79
N PHE A 36 5.58 -1.54 -8.73
CA PHE A 36 6.88 -2.01 -9.17
C PHE A 36 7.81 -2.11 -7.97
N GLU A 37 8.31 -3.30 -7.69
CA GLU A 37 9.23 -3.59 -6.58
C GLU A 37 10.46 -4.30 -7.12
N ARG A 38 11.62 -4.00 -6.53
CA ARG A 38 12.90 -4.62 -6.90
C ARG A 38 13.00 -6.04 -6.35
N ASP A 39 12.51 -6.26 -5.15
CA ASP A 39 12.48 -7.59 -4.52
C ASP A 39 11.31 -8.41 -5.08
N GLU A 40 11.46 -9.73 -5.07
CA GLU A 40 10.33 -10.63 -5.29
C GLU A 40 9.33 -10.50 -4.13
N LEU A 41 8.04 -10.33 -4.46
CA LEU A 41 6.99 -10.21 -3.46
C LEU A 41 6.60 -11.61 -2.96
N PRO A 42 6.71 -11.88 -1.65
CA PRO A 42 6.35 -13.18 -1.11
C PRO A 42 4.83 -13.38 -1.12
N SER A 43 4.38 -14.63 -1.20
CA SER A 43 2.95 -14.99 -1.12
C SER A 43 2.37 -14.89 0.30
N ALA A 44 3.23 -14.77 1.32
CA ALA A 44 2.88 -14.64 2.72
C ALA A 44 3.82 -13.62 3.41
N PRO A 45 3.47 -13.08 4.60
CA PRO A 45 4.33 -12.15 5.32
C PRO A 45 5.75 -12.70 5.53
N ALA A 46 6.75 -12.01 5.01
CA ALA A 46 8.16 -12.39 5.13
C ALA A 46 9.07 -11.15 5.12
N ASN A 47 10.27 -11.32 5.69
CA ASN A 47 11.30 -10.29 5.64
C ASN A 47 11.87 -10.14 4.23
N ARG A 48 12.07 -8.90 3.80
CA ARG A 48 12.58 -8.56 2.47
C ARG A 48 13.90 -7.80 2.56
N THR A 49 14.80 -8.06 1.61
CA THR A 49 16.14 -7.47 1.57
C THR A 49 16.10 -5.94 1.44
N ALA A 50 15.18 -5.41 0.63
CA ALA A 50 14.98 -3.99 0.43
C ALA A 50 14.27 -3.28 1.61
N VAL A 51 13.80 -4.02 2.62
CA VAL A 51 13.10 -3.48 3.80
C VAL A 51 13.72 -4.04 5.08
N PRO A 52 15.01 -3.73 5.37
CA PRO A 52 15.71 -4.27 6.53
C PRO A 52 15.02 -3.90 7.85
N GLN A 53 14.38 -2.73 7.93
CA GLN A 53 13.62 -2.28 9.09
C GLN A 53 12.36 -3.11 9.38
N GLY A 54 11.89 -3.92 8.42
CA GLY A 54 10.71 -4.78 8.62
C GLY A 54 10.90 -5.85 9.70
N ARG A 55 12.14 -6.09 10.12
CA ARG A 55 12.50 -7.04 11.19
C ARG A 55 12.26 -6.49 12.60
N HIS A 56 11.99 -5.20 12.73
CA HIS A 56 11.74 -4.54 14.01
C HIS A 56 10.24 -4.40 14.28
N VAL A 57 9.87 -4.30 15.55
CA VAL A 57 8.50 -3.97 15.93
C VAL A 57 8.19 -2.53 15.55
N HIS A 58 7.06 -2.33 14.86
CA HIS A 58 6.53 -1.01 14.53
C HIS A 58 5.20 -0.83 15.25
N LEU A 59 5.13 0.13 16.17
CA LEU A 59 3.91 0.45 16.90
C LEU A 59 3.14 1.54 16.17
N LEU A 60 1.85 1.31 15.94
CA LEU A 60 0.94 2.35 15.46
C LEU A 60 0.30 3.06 16.67
N MET A 61 0.30 4.40 16.62
CA MET A 61 -0.53 5.18 17.53
C MET A 61 -2.01 4.91 17.22
N ALA A 62 -2.89 5.05 18.23
CA ALA A 62 -4.31 4.69 18.11
C ALA A 62 -5.01 5.29 16.88
N ARG A 63 -4.75 6.56 16.55
CA ARG A 63 -5.32 7.17 15.34
C ARG A 63 -4.77 6.53 14.07
N GLY A 64 -3.47 6.27 13.99
CA GLY A 64 -2.86 5.60 12.84
C GLY A 64 -3.40 4.19 12.64
N ALA A 65 -3.61 3.45 13.72
CA ALA A 65 -4.23 2.13 13.68
C ALA A 65 -5.65 2.18 13.06
N ALA A 66 -6.48 3.14 13.48
CA ALA A 66 -7.83 3.31 12.93
C ALA A 66 -7.82 3.67 11.43
N GLU A 67 -6.89 4.52 10.98
CA GLU A 67 -6.75 4.85 9.55
C GLU A 67 -6.30 3.64 8.73
N PHE A 68 -5.38 2.84 9.26
CA PHE A 68 -4.93 1.62 8.61
C PHE A 68 -6.04 0.58 8.48
N ASP A 69 -6.86 0.38 9.50
CA ASP A 69 -8.01 -0.53 9.43
C ASP A 69 -9.09 -0.03 8.46
N ALA A 70 -9.30 1.30 8.36
CA ALA A 70 -10.20 1.88 7.37
C ALA A 70 -9.71 1.65 5.92
N LEU A 71 -8.40 1.75 5.68
CA LEU A 71 -7.81 1.47 4.36
C LEU A 71 -7.73 -0.03 4.04
N PHE A 72 -7.45 -0.84 5.05
CA PHE A 72 -7.22 -2.29 4.96
C PHE A 72 -8.03 -3.03 6.06
N PRO A 73 -9.32 -3.29 5.84
CA PRO A 73 -10.17 -3.91 6.86
C PRO A 73 -9.65 -5.28 7.30
N GLY A 74 -9.50 -5.46 8.62
CA GLY A 74 -9.02 -6.72 9.21
C GLY A 74 -7.49 -6.87 9.19
N LEU A 75 -6.76 -5.79 8.95
CA LEU A 75 -5.31 -5.76 9.09
C LEU A 75 -4.85 -5.83 10.56
N LEU A 76 -5.69 -5.35 11.49
CA LEU A 76 -5.44 -5.31 12.93
C LEU A 76 -6.33 -6.29 13.70
#